data_AF-A0A081DDD7-F1
#
_entry.id   AF-A0A081DDD7-F1
#
_cell.length_a   1.000
_cell.length_b   1.000
_cell.length_c   1.000
_cell.angle_alpha   90.00
_cell.angle_beta   90.00
_cell.angle_gamma   90.00
#
_symmetry.space_group_name_H-M   'P 1'
#
loop_
_entity.id
_entity.type
_entity.pdbx_description
1 polymer ?
#
loop_
_entity_poly.entity_id
_entity_poly.type
_entity_poly.pdbx_seq_one_letter_code
_entity_poly.pdbx_strand_id
1 'polypeptide(L)'
;MLENNELQLVCTEGCAWETLSFTLSNNENDRMVNAYGLNVIENQDTNPNKGLALFLFSVQKSGNGLQLKGIKGTRWTDLNFSLRKDKPASVDNAGVTL
;
A
#
# COMPACT_ATOMS: atom_id res chain seq x y z
N MET A 1 -8.51 -3.01 -9.53
CA MET A 1 -7.61 -2.25 -10.42
C MET A 1 -8.46 -1.64 -11.50
N LEU A 2 -8.24 -0.37 -11.78
CA LEU A 2 -8.95 0.35 -12.83
C LEU A 2 -8.39 -0.07 -14.20
N GLU A 3 -9.10 0.30 -15.27
CA GLU A 3 -8.58 0.19 -16.63
C GLU A 3 -7.23 0.93 -16.69
N ASN A 4 -6.19 0.31 -17.27
CA ASN A 4 -4.79 0.78 -17.34
C ASN A 4 -3.84 0.49 -16.15
N ASN A 5 -4.14 -0.49 -15.29
CA ASN A 5 -3.32 -0.87 -14.12
C ASN A 5 -3.14 0.26 -13.09
N GLU A 6 -4.05 1.23 -13.07
CA GLU A 6 -4.09 2.24 -12.01
C GLU A 6 -4.61 1.59 -10.72
N LEU A 7 -3.87 1.84 -9.64
CA LEU A 7 -4.20 1.48 -8.27
C LEU A 7 -4.44 2.76 -7.48
N GLN A 8 -5.57 2.80 -6.79
CA GLN A 8 -5.90 3.84 -5.83
C GLN A 8 -5.85 3.24 -4.42
N LEU A 9 -5.13 3.89 -3.52
CA LEU A 9 -5.14 3.61 -2.09
C LEU A 9 -5.85 4.78 -1.40
N VAL A 10 -6.82 4.46 -0.54
CA VAL A 10 -7.51 5.44 0.30
C VAL A 10 -7.13 5.13 1.74
N CYS A 11 -6.58 6.12 2.46
CA CYS A 11 -6.27 5.94 3.86
C CYS A 11 -7.45 6.38 4.72
N THR A 12 -7.92 5.48 5.57
CA THR A 12 -9.01 5.77 6.50
C THR A 12 -8.48 6.26 7.84
N GLU A 13 -7.31 5.78 8.28
CA GLU A 13 -6.70 6.12 9.57
C GLU A 13 -5.18 6.00 9.52
N GLY A 14 -4.46 6.84 10.27
CA GLY A 14 -3.02 6.68 10.49
C GLY A 14 -2.11 7.15 9.36
N CYS A 15 -2.63 7.85 8.33
CA CYS A 15 -1.81 8.47 7.28
C CYS A 15 -1.95 9.99 7.24
N ALA A 16 -0.93 10.65 6.70
CA ALA A 16 -0.92 12.08 6.38
C ALA A 16 -1.56 12.39 5.01
N TRP A 17 -1.96 11.36 4.26
CA TRP A 17 -2.58 11.44 2.95
C TRP A 17 -3.96 10.78 2.99
N GLU A 18 -4.90 11.31 2.21
CA GLU A 18 -6.25 10.73 2.07
C GLU A 18 -6.32 9.73 0.92
N THR A 19 -5.68 10.04 -0.22
CA THR A 19 -5.68 9.19 -1.41
C THR A 19 -4.32 9.24 -2.11
N LEU A 20 -3.85 8.08 -2.55
CA LEU A 20 -2.74 7.92 -3.48
C LEU A 20 -3.24 7.22 -4.73
N SER A 21 -2.90 7.74 -5.91
CA SER A 21 -3.20 7.11 -7.19
C SER A 21 -1.93 6.98 -8.01
N PHE A 22 -1.66 5.77 -8.50
CA PHE A 22 -0.46 5.48 -9.28
C PHE A 22 -0.65 4.24 -10.14
N THR A 23 0.11 4.17 -11.23
CA THR A 23 0.09 3.03 -12.14
C THR A 23 1.13 1.99 -11.71
N LEU A 24 0.71 0.73 -11.70
CA LEU A 24 1.61 -0.41 -11.57
C LEU A 24 1.99 -0.91 -12.97
N SER A 25 3.28 -0.95 -13.28
CA SER A 25 3.77 -1.59 -14.51
C SER A 25 4.49 -2.90 -14.18
N ASN A 26 4.51 -3.84 -15.14
CA ASN A 26 5.12 -5.16 -14.95
C ASN A 26 6.66 -5.10 -14.83
N ASN A 27 7.27 -3.97 -15.17
CA ASN A 27 8.71 -3.82 -15.36
C ASN A 27 9.34 -2.80 -14.39
N GLU A 28 8.54 -2.17 -13.52
CA GLU A 28 9.02 -1.19 -12.55
C GLU A 28 9.24 -1.82 -11.17
N ASN A 29 10.14 -1.19 -10.42
CA ASN A 29 10.42 -1.49 -9.03
C ASN A 29 9.16 -1.37 -8.16
N ASP A 30 9.08 -2.18 -7.11
CA ASP A 30 8.03 -2.12 -6.10
C ASP A 30 7.77 -0.67 -5.66
N ARG A 31 6.50 -0.27 -5.61
CA ARG A 31 6.13 1.04 -5.05
C ARG A 31 6.09 0.88 -3.54
N MET A 32 6.94 1.61 -2.82
CA MET A 32 6.93 1.61 -1.36
C MET A 32 5.89 2.59 -0.83
N VAL A 33 5.14 2.20 0.18
CA VAL A 33 4.06 2.99 0.79
C VAL A 33 4.23 3.03 2.31
N ASN A 34 4.12 4.22 2.89
CA ASN A 34 4.03 4.41 4.34
C ASN A 34 2.98 5.50 4.68
N ALA A 35 2.86 5.86 5.96
CA ALA A 35 1.93 6.89 6.43
C ALA A 35 2.14 8.29 5.79
N TYR A 36 3.27 8.54 5.13
CA TYR A 36 3.58 9.82 4.49
C TYR A 36 3.37 9.81 2.97
N GLY A 37 3.31 8.64 2.33
CA GLY A 37 2.99 8.55 0.90
C GLY A 37 3.75 7.42 0.18
N LEU A 38 4.12 7.69 -1.08
CA LEU A 38 4.84 6.76 -1.97
C LEU A 38 6.34 7.03 -2.03
N ASN A 39 7.13 5.99 -2.27
CA ASN A 39 8.58 6.02 -2.54
C ASN A 39 9.38 6.81 -1.48
N VAL A 40 8.95 6.72 -0.22
CA VAL A 40 9.58 7.43 0.89
C VAL A 40 10.89 6.73 1.26
N ILE A 41 11.98 7.49 1.23
CA ILE A 41 13.31 7.03 1.66
C ILE A 41 13.27 6.84 3.18
N GLU A 42 13.87 5.75 3.71
CA GLU A 42 13.76 5.29 5.11
C GLU A 42 14.19 6.29 6.22
N ASN A 43 14.52 7.54 5.89
CA ASN A 43 15.01 8.57 6.81
C ASN A 43 14.12 9.83 6.88
N GLN A 44 12.89 9.80 6.35
CA GLN A 44 11.95 10.88 6.64
C GLN A 44 11.42 10.73 8.06
N ASP A 45 11.73 11.71 8.91
CA ASP A 45 11.31 11.85 10.31
C ASP A 45 9.93 11.24 10.57
N THR A 46 9.90 10.02 11.08
CA THR A 46 8.71 9.39 11.63
C THR A 46 8.48 10.02 13.00
N ASN A 47 8.14 11.31 13.05
CA ASN A 47 7.83 11.99 14.30
C ASN A 47 6.61 11.30 14.92
N PRO A 48 6.78 10.49 16.00
CA PRO A 48 5.70 9.69 16.56
C PRO A 48 4.58 10.54 17.16
N ASN A 49 4.87 11.83 17.44
CA ASN A 49 3.93 12.76 18.06
C ASN A 49 2.84 13.25 17.10
N LYS A 50 2.84 12.86 15.82
CA LYS A 50 1.81 13.22 14.85
C LYS A 50 0.61 12.25 14.79
N GLY A 51 0.61 11.17 15.60
CA GLY A 51 -0.47 10.18 15.58
C GLY A 51 -0.52 9.36 14.28
N LEU A 52 0.57 9.34 13.51
CA LEU A 52 0.68 8.58 12.26
C LEU A 52 1.07 7.13 12.56
N ALA A 53 0.53 6.20 11.78
CA ALA A 53 0.85 4.80 11.90
C ALA A 53 2.29 4.52 11.44
N LEU A 54 2.96 3.58 12.11
CA LEU A 54 4.29 3.11 11.73
C LEU A 54 4.15 1.87 10.86
N PHE A 55 4.16 2.04 9.54
CA PHE A 55 4.20 0.94 8.59
C PHE A 55 5.06 1.28 7.38
N LEU A 56 5.59 0.25 6.74
CA LEU A 56 6.21 0.31 5.41
C LEU A 56 5.90 -1.00 4.69
N PHE A 57 5.29 -0.90 3.52
CA PHE A 57 5.09 -2.05 2.64
C PHE A 57 5.39 -1.69 1.20
N SER A 58 5.71 -2.70 0.40
CA SER A 58 5.85 -2.58 -1.05
C SER A 58 4.56 -3.08 -1.72
N VAL A 59 4.17 -2.47 -2.84
CA VAL A 59 3.08 -2.95 -3.69
C VAL A 59 3.60 -3.19 -5.10
N GLN A 60 3.26 -4.36 -5.62
CA GLN A 60 3.56 -4.76 -6.99
C GLN A 60 2.41 -5.55 -7.60
N LYS A 61 2.39 -5.61 -8.93
CA LYS A 61 1.48 -6.48 -9.65
C LYS A 61 2.00 -7.92 -9.60
N SER A 62 1.10 -8.87 -9.40
CA SER A 62 1.42 -10.30 -9.37
C SER A 62 0.42 -11.06 -10.24
N GLY A 63 0.80 -11.32 -11.49
CA GLY A 63 -0.09 -11.90 -12.50
C GLY A 63 -1.38 -11.09 -12.69
N ASN A 64 -2.52 -11.70 -12.36
CA ASN A 64 -3.85 -11.08 -12.40
C ASN A 64 -4.26 -10.41 -11.08
N GLY A 65 -3.35 -10.31 -10.11
CA GLY A 65 -3.59 -9.75 -8.79
C GLY A 65 -2.53 -8.75 -8.34
N LEU A 66 -2.53 -8.48 -7.05
CA LEU A 66 -1.61 -7.63 -6.33
C LEU A 66 -0.85 -8.45 -5.30
N GLN A 67 0.41 -8.10 -5.10
CA GLN A 67 1.18 -8.53 -3.95
C GLN A 67 1.55 -7.31 -3.12
N LEU A 68 1.29 -7.39 -1.81
CA LEU A 68 1.84 -6.47 -0.83
C LEU A 68 2.92 -7.19 -0.03
N LYS A 69 4.08 -6.57 0.13
CA LYS A 69 5.16 -7.09 0.98
C LYS A 69 5.39 -6.19 2.18
N GLY A 70 5.23 -6.73 3.38
CA GLY A 70 5.47 -6.03 4.64
C GLY A 70 6.95 -5.88 4.87
N ILE A 71 7.42 -4.64 5.07
CA ILE A 71 8.83 -4.33 5.33
C ILE A 71 9.01 -3.93 6.81
N LYS A 72 8.14 -3.05 7.33
CA LYS A 72 8.12 -2.63 8.74
C LYS A 72 6.69 -2.42 9.23
N GLY A 73 6.44 -2.70 10.51
CA GLY A 73 5.19 -2.31 11.19
C GLY A 73 3.92 -3.05 10.74
N THR A 74 4.05 -4.15 10.01
CA THR A 74 2.97 -5.04 9.59
C THR A 74 3.15 -6.42 10.22
N ARG A 75 2.07 -7.15 10.54
CA ARG A 75 2.17 -8.54 11.07
C ARG A 75 2.36 -9.60 9.99
N TRP A 76 2.18 -9.22 8.72
CA TRP A 76 2.29 -10.09 7.57
C TRP A 76 3.56 -9.76 6.78
N THR A 77 4.19 -10.78 6.19
CA THR A 77 5.32 -10.59 5.26
C THR A 77 4.82 -10.40 3.84
N ASP A 78 3.80 -11.16 3.45
CA ASP A 78 3.25 -11.16 2.10
C ASP A 78 1.72 -11.30 2.14
N LEU A 79 1.03 -10.47 1.38
CA LEU A 79 -0.38 -10.63 1.05
C LEU A 79 -0.53 -10.72 -0.47
N ASN A 80 -1.27 -11.71 -0.94
CA ASN A 80 -1.56 -11.90 -2.36
C ASN A 80 -3.07 -11.99 -2.56
N PHE A 81 -3.63 -11.10 -3.37
CA PHE A 81 -5.07 -11.04 -3.61
C PHE A 81 -5.37 -10.37 -4.95
N SER A 82 -6.60 -10.54 -5.45
CA SER A 82 -7.09 -9.88 -6.66
C SER A 82 -8.24 -8.95 -6.32
N LEU A 83 -8.23 -7.74 -6.91
CA LEU A 83 -9.34 -6.81 -6.82
C LEU A 83 -10.34 -7.07 -7.95
N ARG A 84 -11.62 -7.13 -7.63
CA ARG A 84 -12.68 -7.13 -8.65
C ARG A 84 -13.01 -5.68 -9.03
N LYS A 85 -13.54 -5.47 -10.25
CA LYS A 85 -14.01 -4.15 -10.68
C LYS A 85 -15.06 -3.66 -9.68
N ASP A 86 -14.94 -2.40 -9.27
CA ASP A 86 -15.84 -1.72 -8.33
C ASP A 86 -15.99 -2.40 -6.94
N LYS A 87 -15.05 -3.27 -6.56
CA LYS A 87 -14.96 -3.88 -5.23
C LYS A 87 -13.58 -3.65 -4.63
N PRO A 88 -13.41 -2.62 -3.79
CA PRO A 88 -12.16 -2.38 -3.09
C PRO A 88 -11.91 -3.47 -2.05
N ALA A 89 -10.64 -3.65 -1.67
CA ALA A 89 -10.25 -4.45 -0.52
C ALA A 89 -9.74 -3.51 0.59
N SER A 90 -9.94 -3.91 1.83
CA SER A 90 -9.36 -3.23 3.00
C SER A 90 -8.12 -3.98 3.46
N VAL A 91 -7.07 -3.24 3.78
CA VAL A 91 -5.82 -3.79 4.31
C VAL A 91 -5.47 -3.09 5.60
N ASP A 92 -5.13 -3.86 6.61
CA ASP A 92 -4.68 -3.37 7.90
C ASP A 92 -3.51 -4.21 8.44
N ASN A 93 -3.18 -4.03 9.72
CA ASN A 93 -2.12 -4.80 10.36
C ASN A 93 -2.42 -6.30 10.52
N ALA A 94 -3.69 -6.72 10.45
CA ALA A 94 -4.10 -8.12 10.54
C ALA A 94 -4.09 -8.82 9.17
N GLY A 95 -4.27 -8.08 8.07
CA GLY A 95 -4.16 -8.65 6.72
C GLY A 95 -5.06 -7.93 5.71
N VAL A 96 -5.70 -8.71 4.83
CA VAL A 96 -6.63 -8.21 3.81
C VAL A 96 -8.04 -8.73 4.05
N THR A 97 -9.03 -7.87 3.86
CA THR A 97 -10.46 -8.20 3.77
C THR A 97 -10.98 -7.76 2.39
N LEU A 98 -11.75 -8.63 1.73
CA LEU A 98 -12.23 -8.46 0.34
C LEU A 98 -13.71 -8.09 0.23
#